data_AF-A0A651E4J9-F1
#
_entry.id   AF-A0A651E4J9-F1
#
_cell.length_a   1.000
_cell.length_b   1.000
_cell.length_c   1.000
_cell.angle_alpha   90.00
_cell.angle_beta   90.00
_cell.angle_gamma   90.00
#
_symmetry.space_group_name_H-M   'P 1'
#
loop_
_entity.id
_entity.type
_entity.pdbx_description
1 polymer ?
#
loop_
_entity_poly.entity_id
_entity_poly.type
_entity_poly.pdbx_seq_one_letter_code
_entity_poly.pdbx_strand_id
1 'polypeptide(L)'
;MKPAYQYVVMRALVLFSAFLAAGGACDIFSGTRTVDLHTPELPPSWQGFAADLRFDVTVNGFQEGSVTAGDTLNLAIPAEGPSVILVLPRLALRGVSLLPAGAVVRDSEDTVWASWEDGPLATILRQVAEAGYPLRRVNTVRLREEISTRAGRHAWSIRIPQVVDAIVNERLRVYDLTPQSAVDVTLNVSGVPGGSPTWFTADPLNPEPVELLENGQPALSLPPGTHLLLTIDAVHVLAVQVYEDGTAVAISR
;
A
#
# COMPACT_ATOMS: atom_id res chain seq x y z
N MET A 1 73.33 -10.53 -20.74
CA MET A 1 72.25 -11.50 -20.48
C MET A 1 71.26 -10.89 -19.48
N LYS A 2 70.03 -10.66 -19.95
CA LYS A 2 68.72 -10.49 -19.27
C LYS A 2 68.64 -9.84 -17.85
N PRO A 3 68.49 -8.51 -17.75
CA PRO A 3 67.79 -7.86 -16.62
C PRO A 3 66.38 -7.33 -16.98
N ALA A 4 65.95 -7.44 -18.25
CA ALA A 4 64.70 -6.82 -18.72
C ALA A 4 63.40 -7.59 -18.36
N TYR A 5 63.49 -8.84 -17.90
CA TYR A 5 62.29 -9.68 -17.67
C TYR A 5 61.63 -9.48 -16.29
N GLN A 6 62.38 -9.05 -15.28
CA GLN A 6 61.84 -8.90 -13.91
C GLN A 6 60.93 -7.67 -13.75
N TYR A 7 61.17 -6.60 -14.51
CA TYR A 7 60.36 -5.37 -14.42
C TYR A 7 58.96 -5.50 -15.07
N VAL A 8 58.81 -6.38 -16.06
CA VAL A 8 57.51 -6.59 -16.73
C VAL A 8 56.57 -7.43 -15.87
N VAL A 9 57.09 -8.48 -15.22
CA VAL A 9 56.29 -9.34 -14.33
C VAL A 9 55.82 -8.58 -13.08
N MET A 10 56.69 -7.72 -12.52
CA MET A 10 56.35 -6.95 -11.32
C MET A 10 55.33 -5.82 -11.59
N ARG A 11 55.33 -5.22 -12.80
CA ARG A 11 54.29 -4.26 -13.22
C ARG A 11 52.95 -4.92 -13.53
N ALA A 12 52.96 -6.11 -14.13
CA ALA A 12 51.75 -6.88 -14.38
C ALA A 12 51.04 -7.30 -13.07
N LEU A 13 51.81 -7.67 -12.04
CA LEU A 13 51.27 -8.08 -10.73
C LEU A 13 50.64 -6.91 -9.94
N VAL A 14 51.20 -5.69 -10.04
CA VAL A 14 50.65 -4.48 -9.40
C VAL A 14 49.39 -3.97 -10.11
N LEU A 15 49.31 -4.12 -11.44
CA LEU A 15 48.09 -3.78 -12.20
C LEU A 15 46.96 -4.79 -11.97
N PHE A 16 47.28 -6.07 -11.75
CA PHE A 16 46.27 -7.11 -11.47
C PHE A 16 45.66 -6.98 -10.07
N SER A 17 46.44 -6.57 -9.05
CA SER A 17 45.93 -6.32 -7.70
C SER A 17 45.08 -5.04 -7.60
N ALA A 18 45.38 -4.00 -8.38
CA ALA A 18 44.54 -2.81 -8.49
C ALA A 18 43.19 -3.09 -9.17
N PHE A 19 43.16 -4.01 -10.16
CA PHE A 19 41.92 -4.40 -10.85
C PHE A 19 41.01 -5.26 -9.96
N LEU A 20 41.58 -6.15 -9.14
CA LEU A 20 40.83 -6.94 -8.15
C LEU A 20 40.28 -6.08 -7.00
N ALA A 21 40.98 -5.02 -6.60
CA ALA A 21 40.51 -4.08 -5.58
C ALA A 21 39.40 -3.14 -6.09
N ALA A 22 39.39 -2.79 -7.38
CA ALA A 22 38.37 -1.91 -7.96
C ALA A 22 37.09 -2.64 -8.40
N GLY A 23 37.17 -3.94 -8.70
CA GLY A 23 36.02 -4.72 -9.21
C GLY A 23 35.21 -5.49 -8.17
N GLY A 24 35.75 -5.75 -6.97
CA GLY A 24 35.13 -6.63 -5.97
C GLY A 24 34.76 -5.98 -4.63
N ALA A 25 35.10 -4.71 -4.40
CA ALA A 25 34.90 -4.05 -3.11
C ALA A 25 33.60 -3.24 -2.99
N CYS A 26 32.85 -3.03 -4.09
CA CYS A 26 31.61 -2.24 -4.06
C CYS A 26 30.37 -3.05 -3.63
N ASP A 27 30.39 -4.38 -3.72
CA ASP A 27 29.25 -5.23 -3.31
C ASP A 27 29.29 -5.68 -1.84
N ILE A 28 30.42 -5.52 -1.15
CA ILE A 28 30.56 -5.96 0.26
C ILE A 28 29.82 -5.02 1.23
N PHE A 29 29.41 -3.84 0.77
CA PHE A 29 28.63 -2.87 1.54
C PHE A 29 27.36 -2.42 0.78
N SER A 30 26.69 -3.33 0.06
CA SER A 30 25.35 -2.99 -0.39
C SER A 30 24.49 -2.79 0.87
N GLY A 31 24.19 -1.53 1.21
CA GLY A 31 23.26 -1.18 2.29
C GLY A 31 21.82 -1.62 2.00
N THR A 32 21.64 -2.49 0.99
CA THR A 32 20.40 -3.04 0.49
C THR A 32 20.49 -4.56 0.42
N ARG A 33 19.34 -5.21 0.51
CA ARG A 33 19.12 -6.65 0.32
C ARG A 33 17.91 -6.85 -0.58
N THR A 34 17.85 -8.01 -1.23
CA THR A 34 16.72 -8.37 -2.10
C THR A 34 15.64 -9.07 -1.29
N VAL A 35 14.38 -8.72 -1.53
CA VAL A 35 13.21 -9.40 -0.97
C VAL A 35 12.19 -9.65 -2.07
N ASP A 36 11.66 -10.87 -2.09
CA ASP A 36 10.58 -11.25 -3.01
C ASP A 36 9.24 -10.81 -2.44
N LEU A 37 8.58 -9.86 -3.11
CA LEU A 37 7.25 -9.38 -2.76
C LEU A 37 6.19 -10.16 -3.55
N HIS A 38 5.32 -10.87 -2.83
CA HIS A 38 4.08 -11.37 -3.39
C HIS A 38 2.97 -10.33 -3.28
N THR A 39 2.34 -10.02 -4.40
CA THR A 39 1.18 -9.11 -4.45
C THR A 39 -0.06 -9.79 -3.89
N PRO A 40 -1.01 -9.04 -3.30
CA PRO A 40 -2.25 -9.60 -2.80
C PRO A 40 -3.14 -10.11 -3.93
N GLU A 41 -4.00 -11.08 -3.62
CA GLU A 41 -5.10 -11.45 -4.49
C GLU A 41 -6.13 -10.31 -4.62
N LEU A 42 -6.83 -10.27 -5.75
CA LEU A 42 -7.86 -9.25 -5.97
C LEU A 42 -9.11 -9.52 -5.13
N PRO A 43 -9.63 -8.51 -4.42
CA PRO A 43 -10.94 -8.61 -3.79
C PRO A 43 -12.01 -8.94 -4.84
N PRO A 44 -13.05 -9.73 -4.49
CA PRO A 44 -14.16 -10.04 -5.40
C PRO A 44 -14.78 -8.81 -6.06
N SER A 45 -14.92 -7.72 -5.31
CA SER A 45 -15.46 -6.44 -5.78
C SER A 45 -14.63 -5.78 -6.88
N TRP A 46 -13.37 -6.20 -7.06
CA TRP A 46 -12.43 -5.61 -8.03
C TRP A 46 -12.17 -6.51 -9.24
N GLN A 47 -12.68 -7.73 -9.26
CA GLN A 47 -12.38 -8.70 -10.32
C GLN A 47 -12.77 -8.21 -11.72
N GLY A 48 -13.85 -7.42 -11.84
CA GLY A 48 -14.26 -6.79 -13.10
C GLY A 48 -13.25 -5.81 -13.70
N PHE A 49 -12.29 -5.33 -12.88
CA PHE A 49 -11.28 -4.37 -13.28
C PHE A 49 -9.90 -5.01 -13.53
N ALA A 50 -9.77 -6.34 -13.40
CA ALA A 50 -8.48 -7.01 -13.40
C ALA A 50 -7.61 -6.69 -14.63
N ALA A 51 -8.22 -6.54 -15.81
CA ALA A 51 -7.51 -6.21 -17.05
C ALA A 51 -6.90 -4.79 -17.06
N ASP A 52 -7.52 -3.85 -16.34
CA ASP A 52 -7.16 -2.43 -16.31
C ASP A 52 -6.37 -2.04 -15.04
N LEU A 53 -6.21 -2.97 -14.11
CA LEU A 53 -5.59 -2.75 -12.82
C LEU A 53 -4.09 -3.04 -12.87
N ARG A 54 -3.30 -2.08 -12.41
CA ARG A 54 -1.85 -2.20 -12.22
C ARG A 54 -1.49 -1.85 -10.79
N PHE A 55 -0.47 -2.51 -10.25
CA PHE A 55 0.00 -2.26 -8.90
C PHE A 55 1.34 -1.55 -8.96
N ASP A 56 1.36 -0.26 -8.58
CA ASP A 56 2.61 0.45 -8.38
C ASP A 56 3.15 0.13 -6.99
N VAL A 57 4.41 -0.29 -6.91
CA VAL A 57 5.03 -0.69 -5.66
C VAL A 57 5.96 0.41 -5.18
N THR A 58 5.81 0.78 -3.90
CA THR A 58 6.71 1.71 -3.23
C THR A 58 7.34 1.08 -2.00
N VAL A 59 8.63 1.39 -1.79
CA VAL A 59 9.40 1.03 -0.60
C VAL A 59 9.82 2.31 0.10
N ASN A 60 9.39 2.49 1.35
CA ASN A 60 9.68 3.70 2.15
C ASN A 60 9.35 5.02 1.42
N GLY A 61 8.33 5.02 0.56
CA GLY A 61 7.89 6.18 -0.22
C GLY A 61 8.55 6.33 -1.60
N PHE A 62 9.56 5.53 -1.93
CA PHE A 62 10.21 5.53 -3.25
C PHE A 62 9.56 4.49 -4.17
N GLN A 63 9.32 4.84 -5.43
CA GLN A 63 8.74 3.92 -6.41
C GLN A 63 9.80 2.94 -6.91
N GLU A 64 9.54 1.64 -6.73
CA GLU A 64 10.45 0.57 -7.15
C GLU A 64 10.02 -0.05 -8.49
N GLY A 65 8.72 -0.06 -8.78
CA GLY A 65 8.23 -0.68 -10.01
C GLY A 65 6.71 -0.75 -10.12
N SER A 66 6.25 -1.51 -11.10
CA SER A 66 4.84 -1.82 -11.33
C SER A 66 4.69 -3.30 -11.66
N VAL A 67 3.63 -3.93 -11.19
CA VAL A 67 3.40 -5.37 -11.27
C VAL A 67 1.89 -5.66 -11.43
N THR A 68 1.53 -6.85 -11.93
CA THR A 68 0.12 -7.28 -12.02
C THR A 68 -0.28 -7.99 -10.72
N ALA A 69 -1.59 -8.05 -10.45
CA ALA A 69 -2.09 -8.80 -9.31
C ALA A 69 -1.77 -10.30 -9.42
N GLY A 70 -1.35 -10.91 -8.31
CA GLY A 70 -0.95 -12.31 -8.22
C GLY A 70 0.51 -12.59 -8.64
N ASP A 71 1.19 -11.61 -9.24
CA ASP A 71 2.60 -11.74 -9.60
C ASP A 71 3.53 -11.45 -8.40
N THR A 72 4.80 -11.81 -8.58
CA THR A 72 5.89 -11.56 -7.62
C THR A 72 6.85 -10.51 -8.18
N LEU A 73 7.38 -9.64 -7.32
CA LEU A 73 8.35 -8.60 -7.67
C LEU A 73 9.55 -8.65 -6.73
N ASN A 74 10.77 -8.62 -7.29
CA ASN A 74 11.99 -8.57 -6.50
C ASN A 74 12.30 -7.12 -6.14
N LEU A 75 12.37 -6.81 -4.85
CA LEU A 75 12.61 -5.47 -4.34
C LEU A 75 13.99 -5.35 -3.73
N ALA A 76 14.68 -4.24 -4.01
CA ALA A 76 15.86 -3.85 -3.27
C ALA A 76 15.44 -2.99 -2.07
N ILE A 77 15.58 -3.51 -0.85
CA ILE A 77 15.23 -2.79 0.37
C ILE A 77 16.46 -2.54 1.24
N PRO A 78 16.47 -1.51 2.10
CA PRO A 78 17.54 -1.32 3.08
C PRO A 78 17.83 -2.60 3.89
N ALA A 79 19.11 -2.90 4.05
CA ALA A 79 19.56 -4.10 4.76
C ALA A 79 19.28 -4.03 6.27
N GLU A 80 19.15 -2.82 6.82
CA GLU A 80 18.91 -2.61 8.24
C GLU A 80 17.61 -1.85 8.53
N GLY A 81 16.85 -2.36 9.49
CA GLY A 81 15.66 -1.70 10.00
C GLY A 81 14.40 -2.00 9.19
N PRO A 82 13.24 -1.53 9.67
CA PRO A 82 11.98 -1.86 9.04
C PRO A 82 11.85 -1.15 7.68
N SER A 83 11.44 -1.92 6.66
CA SER A 83 11.04 -1.37 5.37
C SER A 83 9.54 -1.48 5.20
N VAL A 84 8.91 -0.37 4.83
CA VAL A 84 7.47 -0.28 4.62
C VAL A 84 7.19 -0.38 3.13
N ILE A 85 6.38 -1.35 2.75
CA ILE A 85 5.98 -1.59 1.37
C ILE A 85 4.52 -1.23 1.22
N LEU A 86 4.21 -0.41 0.21
CA LEU A 86 2.83 -0.21 -0.26
C LEU A 86 2.69 -0.70 -1.68
N VAL A 87 1.63 -1.47 -1.91
CA VAL A 87 1.20 -1.92 -3.23
C VAL A 87 -0.03 -1.08 -3.59
N LEU A 88 0.14 -0.12 -4.50
CA LEU A 88 -0.82 0.92 -4.85
C LEU A 88 -1.61 0.51 -6.10
N PRO A 89 -2.86 0.03 -5.96
CA PRO A 89 -3.72 -0.28 -7.09
C PRO A 89 -4.11 0.98 -7.87
N ARG A 90 -3.82 0.97 -9.18
CA ARG A 90 -4.16 2.03 -10.13
C ARG A 90 -5.00 1.48 -11.27
N LEU A 91 -6.13 2.15 -11.53
CA LEU A 91 -6.97 1.90 -12.69
C LEU A 91 -6.49 2.78 -13.86
N ALA A 92 -5.80 2.15 -14.83
CA ALA A 92 -5.06 2.86 -15.89
C ALA A 92 -5.95 3.82 -16.72
N LEU A 93 -7.18 3.41 -17.01
CA LEU A 93 -8.10 4.19 -17.84
C LEU A 93 -8.73 5.39 -17.14
N ARG A 94 -8.52 5.56 -15.82
CA ARG A 94 -9.29 6.53 -15.01
C ARG A 94 -8.47 7.38 -14.06
N GLY A 95 -7.17 7.12 -13.93
CA GLY A 95 -6.31 7.84 -12.96
C GLY A 95 -6.81 7.70 -11.52
N VAL A 96 -7.60 6.66 -11.24
CA VAL A 96 -8.15 6.39 -9.91
C VAL A 96 -7.18 5.49 -9.16
N SER A 97 -6.76 5.95 -7.99
CA SER A 97 -6.02 5.13 -7.02
C SER A 97 -7.02 4.52 -6.05
N LEU A 98 -6.97 3.21 -5.87
CA LEU A 98 -7.73 2.52 -4.83
C LEU A 98 -6.89 2.43 -3.54
N LEU A 99 -7.48 1.90 -2.47
CA LEU A 99 -6.79 1.73 -1.19
C LEU A 99 -5.66 0.70 -1.33
N PRO A 100 -4.44 0.98 -0.83
CA PRO A 100 -3.30 0.11 -1.04
C PRO A 100 -3.36 -1.17 -0.21
N ALA A 101 -2.67 -2.20 -0.67
CA ALA A 101 -2.19 -3.25 0.21
C ALA A 101 -0.85 -2.85 0.82
N GLY A 102 -0.51 -3.49 1.94
CA GLY A 102 0.69 -3.16 2.70
C GLY A 102 1.48 -4.39 3.11
N ALA A 103 2.76 -4.18 3.34
CA ALA A 103 3.60 -5.09 4.11
C ALA A 103 4.66 -4.30 4.89
N VAL A 104 5.16 -4.91 5.96
CA VAL A 104 6.28 -4.39 6.74
C VAL A 104 7.32 -5.46 6.82
N VAL A 105 8.45 -5.25 6.14
CA VAL A 105 9.58 -6.16 6.15
C VAL A 105 10.45 -5.85 7.34
N ARG A 106 10.73 -6.87 8.15
CA ARG A 106 11.69 -6.79 9.27
C ARG A 106 12.99 -7.50 8.91
N ASP A 107 14.00 -7.35 9.76
CA ASP A 107 15.31 -7.96 9.54
C ASP A 107 15.15 -9.49 9.34
N SER A 108 15.86 -10.05 8.35
CA SER A 108 15.91 -11.48 7.94
C SER A 108 14.76 -12.07 7.10
N GLU A 109 13.74 -11.29 6.72
CA GLU A 109 12.66 -11.80 5.84
C GLU A 109 13.06 -11.68 4.36
N ASP A 110 13.32 -12.79 3.67
CA ASP A 110 13.67 -12.81 2.23
C ASP A 110 12.44 -12.84 1.30
N THR A 111 11.26 -13.12 1.87
CA THR A 111 9.98 -13.14 1.15
C THR A 111 8.93 -12.46 2.01
N VAL A 112 8.07 -11.66 1.37
CA VAL A 112 7.00 -10.94 2.04
C VAL A 112 5.71 -10.96 1.22
N TRP A 113 4.58 -11.06 1.91
CA TRP A 113 3.25 -11.01 1.30
C TRP A 113 2.60 -9.68 1.64
N ALA A 114 2.25 -8.90 0.63
CA ALA A 114 1.38 -7.76 0.82
C ALA A 114 -0.06 -8.24 1.01
N SER A 115 -0.78 -7.59 1.93
CA SER A 115 -2.17 -7.88 2.22
C SER A 115 -2.99 -6.60 2.33
N TRP A 116 -4.29 -6.68 2.08
CA TRP A 116 -5.21 -5.55 2.22
C TRP A 116 -5.36 -5.15 3.69
N GLU A 117 -5.27 -6.13 4.59
CA GLU A 117 -5.32 -6.00 6.04
C GLU A 117 -4.13 -5.19 6.60
N ASP A 118 -2.94 -5.36 6.01
CA ASP A 118 -1.75 -4.58 6.38
C ASP A 118 -1.65 -3.22 5.65
N GLY A 119 -2.55 -2.93 4.71
CA GLY A 119 -2.59 -1.66 3.99
C GLY A 119 -2.68 -0.43 4.89
N PRO A 120 -3.60 -0.37 5.87
CA PRO A 120 -3.68 0.73 6.83
C PRO A 120 -2.40 0.89 7.66
N LEU A 121 -1.82 -0.21 8.14
CA LEU A 121 -0.58 -0.21 8.92
C LEU A 121 0.58 0.37 8.10
N ALA A 122 0.80 -0.14 6.89
CA ALA A 122 1.85 0.35 6.01
C ALA A 122 1.64 1.83 5.66
N THR A 123 0.40 2.27 5.47
CA THR A 123 0.07 3.67 5.20
C THR A 123 0.40 4.57 6.39
N ILE A 124 0.05 4.16 7.62
CA ILE A 124 0.42 4.86 8.85
C ILE A 124 1.94 4.94 8.97
N LEU A 125 2.65 3.82 8.83
CA LEU A 125 4.11 3.79 8.99
C LEU A 125 4.82 4.63 7.92
N ARG A 126 4.36 4.62 6.67
CA ARG A 126 4.90 5.51 5.63
C ARG A 126 4.74 6.98 6.05
N GLN A 127 3.55 7.39 6.48
CA GLN A 127 3.31 8.79 6.89
C GLN A 127 4.10 9.18 8.15
N VAL A 128 4.30 8.26 9.10
CA VAL A 128 5.18 8.46 10.26
C VAL A 128 6.64 8.68 9.82
N ALA A 129 7.12 7.90 8.84
CA ALA A 129 8.46 8.08 8.28
C ALA A 129 8.59 9.40 7.50
N GLU A 130 7.60 9.77 6.70
CA GLU A 130 7.52 11.05 5.98
C GLU A 130 7.53 12.25 6.95
N ALA A 131 6.96 12.09 8.14
CA ALA A 131 7.03 13.08 9.23
C ALA A 131 8.40 13.11 9.95
N GLY A 132 9.38 12.31 9.52
CA GLY A 132 10.73 12.26 10.07
C GLY A 132 10.87 11.44 11.36
N TYR A 133 9.83 10.71 11.77
CA TYR A 133 9.92 9.88 12.97
C TYR A 133 10.56 8.52 12.67
N PRO A 134 11.59 8.09 13.43
CA PRO A 134 12.34 6.88 13.12
C PRO A 134 11.50 5.62 13.37
N LEU A 135 11.21 4.85 12.32
CA LEU A 135 10.37 3.64 12.38
C LEU A 135 10.91 2.56 13.34
N ARG A 136 12.21 2.53 13.62
CA ARG A 136 12.80 1.62 14.63
C ARG A 136 12.25 1.85 16.05
N ARG A 137 11.67 3.03 16.33
CA ARG A 137 11.02 3.33 17.61
C ARG A 137 9.56 2.87 17.66
N VAL A 138 8.99 2.47 16.53
CA VAL A 138 7.60 2.00 16.45
C VAL A 138 7.59 0.48 16.59
N ASN A 139 6.86 -0.03 17.58
CA ASN A 139 6.59 -1.46 17.68
C ASN A 139 5.52 -1.85 16.64
N THR A 140 5.97 -2.17 15.43
CA THR A 140 5.10 -2.47 14.27
C THR A 140 4.23 -3.70 14.49
N VAL A 141 4.75 -4.71 15.20
CA VAL A 141 4.02 -5.93 15.56
C VAL A 141 2.84 -5.57 16.46
N ARG A 142 3.09 -4.85 17.55
CA ARG A 142 2.02 -4.45 18.48
C ARG A 142 1.01 -3.53 17.81
N LEU A 143 1.46 -2.61 16.96
CA LEU A 143 0.56 -1.71 16.23
C LEU A 143 -0.36 -2.49 15.28
N ARG A 144 0.18 -3.49 14.55
CA ARG A 144 -0.61 -4.40 13.71
C ARG A 144 -1.69 -5.13 14.53
N GLU A 145 -1.29 -5.73 15.64
CA GLU A 145 -2.21 -6.46 16.54
C GLU A 145 -3.35 -5.56 17.04
N GLU A 146 -3.05 -4.33 17.44
CA GLU A 146 -4.06 -3.39 17.94
C GLU A 146 -4.99 -2.90 16.83
N ILE A 147 -4.49 -2.63 15.62
CA ILE A 147 -5.33 -2.30 14.46
C ILE A 147 -6.28 -3.46 14.16
N SER A 148 -5.75 -4.68 14.05
CA SER A 148 -6.54 -5.88 13.78
C SER A 148 -7.60 -6.13 14.87
N THR A 149 -7.22 -6.01 16.14
CA THR A 149 -8.11 -6.25 17.28
C THR A 149 -9.24 -5.21 17.37
N ARG A 150 -8.96 -3.95 17.06
CA ARG A 150 -9.90 -2.84 17.30
C ARG A 150 -10.74 -2.48 16.11
N ALA A 151 -10.13 -2.52 14.94
CA ALA A 151 -10.81 -2.13 13.71
C ALA A 151 -11.26 -3.33 12.89
N GLY A 152 -10.57 -4.47 12.97
CA GLY A 152 -10.90 -5.67 12.21
C GLY A 152 -11.06 -5.34 10.72
N ARG A 153 -12.21 -5.72 10.14
CA ARG A 153 -12.57 -5.41 8.74
C ARG A 153 -12.72 -3.92 8.43
N HIS A 154 -12.82 -3.06 9.44
CA HIS A 154 -12.99 -1.61 9.29
C HIS A 154 -11.68 -0.84 9.49
N ALA A 155 -10.52 -1.48 9.28
CA ALA A 155 -9.20 -0.88 9.48
C ALA A 155 -8.98 0.40 8.64
N TRP A 156 -9.55 0.49 7.44
CA TRP A 156 -9.53 1.71 6.62
C TRP A 156 -10.39 2.85 7.15
N SER A 157 -11.29 2.59 8.09
CA SER A 157 -12.12 3.61 8.75
C SER A 157 -11.41 4.29 9.93
N ILE A 158 -10.19 3.89 10.29
CA ILE A 158 -9.37 4.58 11.29
C ILE A 158 -8.97 5.96 10.77
N ARG A 159 -8.92 6.97 11.65
CA ARG A 159 -8.39 8.31 11.33
C ARG A 159 -6.87 8.28 11.22
N ILE A 160 -6.34 7.79 10.09
CA ILE A 160 -4.89 7.66 9.85
C ILE A 160 -4.10 8.93 10.22
N PRO A 161 -4.49 10.16 9.79
CA PRO A 161 -3.75 11.36 10.16
C PRO A 161 -3.66 11.60 11.68
N GLN A 162 -4.72 11.28 12.42
CA GLN A 162 -4.72 11.40 13.89
C GLN A 162 -3.79 10.36 14.53
N VAL A 163 -3.77 9.13 14.03
CA VAL A 163 -2.88 8.07 14.52
C VAL A 163 -1.42 8.44 14.25
N VAL A 164 -1.12 8.94 13.05
CA VAL A 164 0.22 9.41 12.67
C VAL A 164 0.67 10.51 13.62
N ASP A 165 -0.15 11.55 13.81
CA ASP A 165 0.15 12.62 14.76
C ASP A 165 0.35 12.10 16.19
N ALA A 166 -0.47 11.14 16.63
CA ALA A 166 -0.35 10.57 17.95
C ALA A 166 0.95 9.74 18.13
N ILE A 167 1.41 9.03 17.11
CA ILE A 167 2.70 8.31 17.13
C ILE A 167 3.86 9.29 17.17
N VAL A 168 3.87 10.28 16.26
CA VAL A 168 4.96 11.26 16.15
C VAL A 168 5.16 12.05 17.44
N ASN A 169 4.06 12.38 18.13
CA ASN A 169 4.06 13.08 19.41
C ASN A 169 4.12 12.16 20.64
N GLU A 170 4.41 10.86 20.46
CA GLU A 170 4.53 9.85 21.52
C GLU A 170 3.32 9.81 22.48
N ARG A 171 2.14 10.12 21.95
CA ARG A 171 0.87 10.22 22.67
C ARG A 171 -0.16 9.19 22.23
N LEU A 172 0.26 8.19 21.44
CA LEU A 172 -0.62 7.16 20.91
C LEU A 172 -1.35 6.46 22.06
N ARG A 173 -2.67 6.55 22.02
CA ARG A 173 -3.55 5.81 22.90
C ARG A 173 -4.28 4.75 22.11
N VAL A 174 -4.69 3.76 22.87
CA VAL A 174 -5.52 2.66 22.43
C VAL A 174 -6.77 3.11 21.65
N TYR A 175 -7.41 4.21 22.07
CA TYR A 175 -8.62 4.75 21.44
C TYR A 175 -8.38 5.46 20.11
N ASP A 176 -7.13 5.86 19.80
CA ASP A 176 -6.79 6.50 18.52
C ASP A 176 -6.94 5.52 17.33
N LEU A 177 -6.93 4.21 17.60
CA LEU A 177 -7.08 3.13 16.61
C LEU A 177 -8.54 2.68 16.43
N THR A 178 -9.50 3.40 17.01
CA THR A 178 -10.93 3.07 16.87
C THR A 178 -11.42 3.53 15.49
N PRO A 179 -12.14 2.68 14.75
CA PRO A 179 -12.83 3.10 13.53
C PRO A 179 -13.74 4.28 13.78
N GLN A 180 -13.85 5.16 12.78
CA GLN A 180 -14.91 6.17 12.79
C GLN A 180 -16.28 5.50 12.76
N SER A 181 -17.23 6.08 13.48
CA SER A 181 -18.63 5.67 13.39
C SER A 181 -19.13 5.83 11.97
N ALA A 182 -19.71 4.77 11.42
CA ALA A 182 -20.40 4.82 10.16
C ALA A 182 -21.75 5.53 10.31
N VAL A 183 -22.18 6.21 9.25
CA VAL A 183 -23.50 6.80 9.14
C VAL A 183 -24.19 6.15 7.95
N ASP A 184 -25.48 5.87 8.09
CA ASP A 184 -26.27 5.31 7.00
C ASP A 184 -26.54 6.41 5.98
N VAL A 185 -26.12 6.16 4.74
CA VAL A 185 -26.26 7.09 3.64
C VAL A 185 -27.07 6.46 2.53
N THR A 186 -27.94 7.27 1.92
CA THR A 186 -28.68 6.91 0.71
C THR A 186 -28.19 7.76 -0.44
N LEU A 187 -27.79 7.13 -1.53
CA LEU A 187 -27.25 7.85 -2.69
C LEU A 187 -28.30 8.06 -3.76
N ASN A 188 -28.49 9.32 -4.14
CA ASN A 188 -29.29 9.65 -5.31
C ASN A 188 -28.44 9.59 -6.58
N VAL A 189 -28.26 8.38 -7.10
CA VAL A 189 -27.44 8.15 -8.31
C VAL A 189 -28.29 8.39 -9.57
N SER A 190 -28.62 9.66 -9.82
CA SER A 190 -29.28 10.05 -11.07
C SER A 190 -28.29 9.94 -12.23
N GLY A 191 -28.63 9.20 -13.29
CA GLY A 191 -27.87 9.23 -14.56
C GLY A 191 -26.98 8.01 -14.86
N VAL A 192 -27.13 6.89 -14.16
CA VAL A 192 -26.48 5.63 -14.53
C VAL A 192 -27.31 4.95 -15.63
N PRO A 193 -26.79 4.76 -16.86
CA PRO A 193 -27.57 4.22 -17.95
C PRO A 193 -27.81 2.70 -17.77
N GLY A 194 -29.08 2.28 -17.82
CA GLY A 194 -29.51 0.91 -18.14
C GLY A 194 -29.13 -0.21 -17.16
N GLY A 195 -30.12 -0.76 -16.45
CA GLY A 195 -29.94 -1.83 -15.48
C GLY A 195 -29.65 -1.29 -14.07
N SER A 196 -29.87 -2.12 -13.05
CA SER A 196 -29.47 -1.80 -11.68
C SER A 196 -28.10 -2.42 -11.47
N PRO A 197 -26.98 -1.68 -11.72
CA PRO A 197 -25.66 -2.27 -11.55
C PRO A 197 -25.43 -2.61 -10.09
N THR A 198 -24.76 -3.73 -9.86
CA THR A 198 -24.33 -4.09 -8.51
C THR A 198 -23.18 -3.16 -8.11
N TRP A 199 -23.40 -2.36 -7.07
CA TRP A 199 -22.42 -1.45 -6.53
C TRP A 199 -21.58 -2.15 -5.46
N PHE A 200 -20.31 -1.76 -5.36
CA PHE A 200 -19.40 -2.21 -4.33
C PHE A 200 -18.67 -1.01 -3.74
N THR A 201 -18.26 -1.11 -2.48
CA THR A 201 -17.29 -0.15 -1.95
C THR A 201 -15.91 -0.46 -2.54
N ALA A 202 -15.09 0.57 -2.72
CA ALA A 202 -13.68 0.39 -3.05
C ALA A 202 -12.82 -0.04 -1.84
N ASP A 203 -13.43 -0.35 -0.69
CA ASP A 203 -12.71 -0.94 0.43
C ASP A 203 -12.45 -2.42 0.16
N PRO A 204 -11.17 -2.84 0.01
CA PRO A 204 -10.85 -4.23 -0.26
C PRO A 204 -11.25 -5.18 0.88
N LEU A 205 -11.44 -4.66 2.10
CA LEU A 205 -11.89 -5.42 3.27
C LEU A 205 -13.42 -5.49 3.39
N ASN A 206 -14.16 -4.79 2.51
CA ASN A 206 -15.61 -4.85 2.42
C ASN A 206 -16.06 -5.16 0.98
N PRO A 207 -15.85 -6.40 0.51
CA PRO A 207 -16.11 -6.80 -0.87
C PRO A 207 -17.59 -7.11 -1.15
N GLU A 208 -18.47 -6.94 -0.16
CA GLU A 208 -19.90 -7.27 -0.31
C GLU A 208 -20.61 -6.26 -1.23
N PRO A 209 -21.60 -6.72 -2.03
CA PRO A 209 -22.48 -5.83 -2.76
C PRO A 209 -23.18 -4.83 -1.83
N VAL A 210 -23.30 -3.59 -2.29
CA VAL A 210 -24.09 -2.55 -1.64
C VAL A 210 -25.57 -2.89 -1.81
N GLU A 211 -26.29 -2.89 -0.70
CA GLU A 211 -27.74 -3.12 -0.69
C GLU A 211 -28.48 -1.97 -1.37
N LEU A 212 -29.55 -2.31 -2.07
CA LEU A 212 -30.44 -1.34 -2.69
C LEU A 212 -31.75 -1.29 -1.90
N LEU A 213 -32.22 -0.08 -1.62
CA LEU A 213 -33.56 0.15 -1.06
C LEU A 213 -34.64 -0.24 -2.09
N GLU A 214 -35.90 -0.36 -1.65
CA GLU A 214 -37.05 -0.65 -2.53
C GLU A 214 -37.20 0.36 -3.68
N ASN A 215 -36.73 1.59 -3.48
CA ASN A 215 -36.73 2.64 -4.50
C ASN A 215 -35.53 2.56 -5.48
N GLY A 216 -34.69 1.52 -5.36
CA GLY A 216 -33.51 1.27 -6.19
C GLY A 216 -32.27 2.08 -5.82
N GLN A 217 -32.31 2.87 -4.74
CA GLN A 217 -31.16 3.68 -4.31
C GLN A 217 -30.18 2.85 -3.47
N PRO A 218 -28.85 3.00 -3.66
CA PRO A 218 -27.86 2.36 -2.81
C PRO A 218 -27.97 2.88 -1.37
N ALA A 219 -28.08 1.95 -0.42
CA ALA A 219 -27.98 2.17 1.02
C ALA A 219 -26.69 1.54 1.54
N LEU A 220 -25.89 2.33 2.24
CA LEU A 220 -24.58 1.94 2.72
C LEU A 220 -24.29 2.64 4.03
N SER A 221 -23.54 1.98 4.90
CA SER A 221 -23.04 2.56 6.15
C SER A 221 -21.57 2.90 5.96
N LEU A 222 -21.24 4.19 5.87
CA LEU A 222 -19.88 4.68 5.65
C LEU A 222 -19.50 5.75 6.68
N PRO A 223 -18.24 5.80 7.13
CA PRO A 223 -17.79 6.91 7.97
C PRO A 223 -17.72 8.21 7.16
N PRO A 224 -17.69 9.39 7.81
CA PRO A 224 -17.44 10.66 7.13
C PRO A 224 -16.12 10.64 6.35
N GLY A 225 -16.13 11.16 5.12
CA GLY A 225 -14.97 11.19 4.24
C GLY A 225 -15.30 10.99 2.76
N THR A 226 -14.26 10.97 1.92
CA THR A 226 -14.39 10.62 0.50
C THR A 226 -14.26 9.12 0.31
N HIS A 227 -15.23 8.53 -0.36
CA HIS A 227 -15.29 7.11 -0.68
C HIS A 227 -15.40 6.91 -2.17
N LEU A 228 -14.96 5.76 -2.64
CA LEU A 228 -15.16 5.34 -4.03
C LEU A 228 -16.12 4.16 -4.04
N LEU A 229 -17.10 4.22 -4.93
CA LEU A 229 -17.99 3.11 -5.27
C LEU A 229 -17.69 2.62 -6.68
N LEU A 230 -17.75 1.31 -6.86
CA LEU A 230 -17.37 0.62 -8.08
C LEU A 230 -18.55 -0.20 -8.60
N THR A 231 -18.68 -0.30 -9.92
CA THR A 231 -19.57 -1.30 -10.55
C THR A 231 -18.75 -2.22 -11.44
N ILE A 232 -18.97 -3.53 -11.31
CA ILE A 232 -18.27 -4.56 -12.08
C ILE A 232 -18.80 -4.59 -13.52
N ASP A 233 -20.12 -4.49 -13.70
CA ASP A 233 -20.79 -4.76 -14.99
C ASP A 233 -20.59 -3.66 -16.03
N ALA A 234 -20.53 -2.40 -15.57
CA ALA A 234 -20.38 -1.23 -16.42
C ALA A 234 -19.06 -0.49 -16.15
N VAL A 235 -18.20 -1.08 -15.31
CA VAL A 235 -16.89 -0.56 -14.94
C VAL A 235 -17.01 0.87 -14.44
N HIS A 236 -18.06 1.28 -13.72
CA HIS A 236 -18.18 2.67 -13.24
C HIS A 236 -17.40 2.89 -11.94
N VAL A 237 -16.88 4.11 -11.77
CA VAL A 237 -16.28 4.56 -10.52
C VAL A 237 -17.00 5.85 -10.15
N LEU A 238 -17.56 5.89 -8.95
CA LEU A 238 -18.25 7.04 -8.40
C LEU A 238 -17.54 7.48 -7.12
N ALA A 239 -17.11 8.74 -7.07
CA ALA A 239 -16.64 9.32 -5.82
C ALA A 239 -17.83 9.86 -5.02
N VAL A 240 -17.86 9.59 -3.73
CA VAL A 240 -18.93 10.00 -2.82
C VAL A 240 -18.29 10.69 -1.62
N GLN A 241 -18.71 11.93 -1.33
CA GLN A 241 -18.38 12.58 -0.08
C GLN A 241 -19.50 12.33 0.92
N VAL A 242 -19.14 11.74 2.06
CA VAL A 242 -20.02 11.58 3.22
C VAL A 242 -19.63 12.63 4.26
N TYR A 243 -20.62 13.33 4.79
CA TYR A 243 -20.46 14.34 5.83
C TYR A 243 -20.86 13.78 7.21
N GLU A 244 -20.50 14.50 8.28
CA GLU A 244 -20.78 14.07 9.66
C GLU A 244 -22.28 14.02 9.99
N ASP A 245 -23.10 14.79 9.28
CA ASP A 245 -24.56 14.80 9.42
C ASP A 245 -25.27 13.67 8.66
N GLY A 246 -24.51 12.76 8.03
CA GLY A 246 -25.03 11.66 7.23
C GLY A 246 -25.45 12.04 5.81
N THR A 247 -25.29 13.31 5.43
CA THR A 247 -25.49 13.69 4.04
C THR A 247 -24.38 13.10 3.17
N ALA A 248 -24.75 12.62 1.99
CA ALA A 248 -23.80 12.08 1.02
C ALA A 248 -24.05 12.66 -0.36
N VAL A 249 -22.96 13.10 -1.01
CA VAL A 249 -23.01 13.75 -2.32
C VAL A 249 -22.06 13.04 -3.27
N ALA A 250 -22.57 12.66 -4.43
CA ALA A 250 -21.77 12.19 -5.56
C ALA A 250 -20.91 13.34 -6.09
N ILE A 251 -19.60 13.12 -6.19
CA ILE A 251 -18.65 14.07 -6.77
C ILE A 251 -18.25 13.56 -8.15
N SER A 252 -18.52 14.33 -9.20
CA SER A 252 -17.94 14.09 -10.52
C SER A 252 -16.45 14.44 -10.46
N ARG A 253 -15.59 13.48 -10.82
CA ARG A 253 -14.19 13.76 -11.17
C ARG A 253 -14.06 13.93 -12.67
#